data_AF-A0A1S2QZT9-F1
#
_entry.id   AF-A0A1S2QZT9-F1
#
_cell.length_a   1.000
_cell.length_b   1.000
_cell.length_c   1.000
_cell.angle_alpha   90.00
_cell.angle_beta   90.00
_cell.angle_gamma   90.00
#
_symmetry.space_group_name_H-M   'P 1'
#
loop_
_entity.id
_entity.type
_entity.pdbx_description
1 polymer ?
#
loop_
_entity_poly.entity_id
_entity_poly.type
_entity_poly.pdbx_seq_one_letter_code
_entity_poly.pdbx_strand_id
1 'polypeptide(L)' 'MLQRNQIYIHENDGADYCFIFFTLTNGTDIEITQFRKVGNEKWEQVKMNPEEECTEKSGR' A
#
# COMPACT_ATOMS: atom_id res chain seq x y z
N MET A 1 -20.78 -3.99 9.38
CA MET A 1 -19.77 -3.08 9.97
C MET A 1 -18.58 -3.08 9.03
N LEU A 2 -18.03 -1.91 8.68
CA LEU A 2 -16.77 -1.83 7.93
C LEU A 2 -15.63 -1.95 8.93
N GLN A 3 -14.67 -2.84 8.65
CA GLN A 3 -13.50 -3.04 9.51
C GLN A 3 -12.28 -2.39 8.85
N ARG A 4 -11.54 -1.57 9.62
CA ARG A 4 -10.27 -0.99 9.18
C ARG A 4 -9.12 -1.87 9.63
N ASN A 5 -8.28 -2.28 8.68
CA ASN A 5 -7.10 -3.10 8.93
C ASN A 5 -5.81 -2.33 8.58
N GLN A 6 -4.72 -2.65 9.29
CA GLN A 6 -3.40 -2.09 9.03
C GLN A 6 -2.37 -3.21 9.03
N ILE A 7 -1.50 -3.21 8.02
CA ILE A 7 -0.41 -4.18 7.88
C ILE A 7 0.90 -3.41 7.84
N TYR A 8 1.84 -3.81 8.69
CA TYR A 8 3.20 -3.27 8.73
C TYR A 8 4.18 -4.34 8.25
N ILE A 9 5.04 -3.96 7.31
CA ILE A 9 6.01 -4.87 6.71
C ILE A 9 7.39 -4.22 6.79
N HIS A 10 8.38 -4.97 7.26
CA HIS A 10 9.78 -4.59 7.23
C HIS A 10 10.48 -5.42 6.15
N GLU A 11 11.00 -4.75 5.13
CA GLU A 11 11.65 -5.38 3.99
C GLU A 11 13.17 -5.46 4.17
N ASN A 12 13.80 -6.40 3.46
CA ASN A 12 15.23 -6.65 3.57
C ASN A 12 16.10 -5.52 2.94
N ASP A 13 15.49 -4.61 2.18
CA ASP A 13 16.13 -3.41 1.62
C ASP A 13 16.23 -2.25 2.64
N GLY A 14 15.76 -2.46 3.87
CA GLY A 14 15.74 -1.45 4.93
C GLY A 14 14.57 -0.47 4.83
N ALA A 15 13.60 -0.74 3.96
CA ALA A 15 12.34 -0.01 3.92
C ALA A 15 11.28 -0.64 4.84
N ASP A 16 10.50 0.22 5.49
CA ASP A 16 9.27 -0.14 6.19
C ASP A 16 8.07 0.31 5.35
N TYR A 17 7.03 -0.51 5.33
CA TYR A 17 5.77 -0.23 4.66
C TYR A 17 4.60 -0.33 5.63
N CYS A 18 3.60 0.52 5.41
CA CYS A 18 2.32 0.49 6.12
C CYS A 18 1.19 0.57 5.10
N PHE A 19 0.33 -0.45 5.08
CA PHE A 19 -0.84 -0.51 4.21
C PHE A 19 -2.11 -0.42 5.04
N ILE A 20 -3.10 0.34 4.57
CA ILE A 20 -4.38 0.55 5.24
C ILE A 20 -5.51 0.07 4.32
N PHE A 21 -6.34 -0.84 4.83
CA PHE A 21 -7.46 -1.42 4.10
C PHE A 21 -8.79 -1.23 4.83
N PHE A 22 -9.89 -1.26 4.07
CA PHE A 22 -11.23 -1.52 4.59
C PHE A 22 -11.76 -2.85 4.07
N THR A 23 -12.25 -3.69 4.96
CA THR A 23 -13.05 -4.86 4.59
C THR A 23 -14.51 -4.43 4.43
N LEU A 24 -15.02 -4.55 3.21
CA LEU A 24 -16.42 -4.34 2.87
C LEU A 24 -17.29 -5.47 3.43
N THR A 25 -18.60 -5.23 3.52
CA THR A 25 -19.56 -6.22 4.07
C THR A 25 -19.69 -7.49 3.24
N ASN A 26 -19.24 -7.47 1.98
CA ASN A 26 -19.17 -8.64 1.10
C ASN A 26 -17.84 -9.41 1.23
N GLY A 27 -16.97 -9.03 2.17
CA GLY A 27 -15.67 -9.67 2.39
C GLY A 27 -14.55 -9.17 1.46
N THR A 28 -14.80 -8.18 0.61
CA THR A 28 -13.76 -7.58 -0.23
C THR A 28 -12.92 -6.59 0.58
N ASP A 29 -11.60 -6.74 0.55
CA ASP A 29 -10.66 -5.76 1.08
C ASP A 29 -10.33 -4.71 0.01
N ILE A 30 -10.42 -3.43 0.38
CA ILE A 30 -10.05 -2.30 -0.47
C ILE A 30 -8.90 -1.56 0.19
N GLU A 31 -7.79 -1.41 -0.52
CA GLU A 31 -6.69 -0.55 -0.10
C GLU A 31 -7.08 0.92 -0.22
N ILE A 32 -6.79 1.70 0.82
CA ILE A 32 -7.13 3.13 0.89
C ILE A 32 -5.89 4.00 0.75
N THR A 33 -4.78 3.56 1.31
CA THR A 33 -3.51 4.28 1.24
C THR A 33 -2.36 3.38 1.70
N GLN A 34 -1.18 3.70 1.22
CA GLN A 34 0.09 3.07 1.56
C GLN A 34 1.09 4.15 1.97
N PHE A 35 1.95 3.82 2.93
CA PHE A 35 3.10 4.63 3.32
C PHE A 35 4.38 3.81 3.22
N ARG A 36 5.48 4.49 2.90
CA ARG A 36 6.84 3.95 2.90
C ARG A 36 7.74 4.81 3.77
N LYS A 37 8.67 4.18 4.48
CA LYS A 37 9.74 4.84 5.24
C LYS A 37 11.04 4.11 4.94
N VAL A 38 12.14 4.83 4.74
CA VAL A 38 13.47 4.22 4.52
C VAL A 38 14.38 4.61 5.69
N GLY A 39 15.05 3.64 6.32
CA GLY A 39 15.91 3.89 7.47
C GLY A 39 15.18 4.55 8.66
N ASN A 40 15.75 5.63 9.22
CA ASN A 40 15.14 6.40 10.32
C ASN A 40 14.41 7.68 9.85
N GLU A 41 14.04 7.72 8.57
CA GLU A 41 13.38 8.89 7.97
C GLU A 41 11.87 8.94 8.28
N LYS A 42 11.15 9.87 7.65
CA LYS A 42 9.72 10.07 7.85
C LYS A 42 8.90 9.12 6.97
N TRP A 43 7.70 8.79 7.44
CA TRP A 43 6.72 8.09 6.61
C TRP A 43 6.22 9.02 5.50
N GLU A 44 6.33 8.55 4.26
CA GLU A 44 5.84 9.24 3.08
C GLU A 44 4.69 8.44 2.47
N GLN A 45 3.63 9.13 2.07
CA GLN A 45 2.51 8.47 1.39
C GLN A 45 2.96 8.04 -0.01
N VAL A 46 2.76 6.77 -0.33
CA VAL A 46 2.96 6.26 -1.68
C VAL A 46 1.77 6.70 -2.52
N LYS A 47 2.04 7.57 -3.49
CA LYS A 47 1.06 7.95 -4.52
C LYS A 47 1.32 7.08 -5.73
N MET A 48 0.43 6.13 -5.96
CA MET A 48 0.45 5.24 -7.13
C MET A 48 -0.80 5.48 -7.96
N ASN A 49 -0.65 5.53 -9.28
CA ASN A 49 -1.74 5.42 -10.24
C ASN A 49 -1.74 4.01 -10.83
N PRO A 50 -2.59 3.08 -10.33
CA PRO A 50 -2.56 1.69 -10.76
C PRO A 50 -2.78 1.49 -12.26
N GLU A 51 -3.57 2.37 -12.89
CA GLU A 51 -3.81 2.28 -14.33
C GLU A 51 -2.55 2.56 -15.16
N GLU A 52 -1.67 3.43 -14.70
CA GLU A 52 -0.42 3.78 -15.38
C GLU A 52 0.74 2.87 -14.94
N GLU A 53 0.79 2.52 -13.66
CA GLU A 53 1.94 1.88 -13.03
C GLU A 53 1.80 0.36 -12.88
N CYS A 54 0.57 -0.18 -12.91
CA CYS A 54 0.31 -1.61 -12.76
C CYS A 54 -0.25 -2.27 -14.02
N THR A 55 -0.58 -1.51 -15.08
CA THR A 55 -1.00 -2.11 -16.35
C THR A 55 0.19 -2.22 -17.31
N GLU A 56 0.34 -3.39 -17.93
CA GLU A 56 1.36 -3.63 -18.95
C GLU A 56 1.04 -2.84 -20.23
N LYS A 57 1.46 -1.57 -20.28
CA LYS A 57 1.75 -0.87 -21.54
C LYS A 57 3.25 -0.56 -21.69
N SER A 58 4.10 -1.33 -21.01
CA SER A 58 5.51 -1.44 -21.40
C SER A 58 5.62 -2.50 -22.48
N GLY A 59 5.34 -2.12 -23.73
CA GLY A 59 5.82 -2.87 -24.88
C GLY A 59 7.35 -2.88 -24.88
N ARG A 60 7.93 -4.03 -24.53
CA ARG A 60 9.23 -4.49 -24.99
C ARG A 60 9.22 -6.00 -25.16
#